data_AF-A0A855F8V1-F1
#
_entry.id   AF-A0A855F8V1-F1
#
_cell.length_a   1.000
_cell.length_b   1.000
_cell.length_c   1.000
_cell.angle_alpha   90.00
_cell.angle_beta   90.00
_cell.angle_gamma   90.00
#
_symmetry.space_group_name_H-M   'P 1'
#
loop_
_entity.id
_entity.type
_entity.pdbx_description
1 polymer ?
#
loop_
_entity_poly.entity_id
_entity_poly.type
_entity_poly.pdbx_seq_one_letter_code
_entity_poly.pdbx_strand_id
1 'polypeptide(L)' 'MADKLIQVNSRISVMASQVAYIIAPEFKDYIEVHLLDGRVEVMECSRNRWNDKDRFETAVNDALKGE' A
#
# COMPACT_ATOMS: atom_id res chain seq x y z
N MET A 1 0.96 20.02 1.88
CA MET A 1 0.92 18.55 1.78
C MET A 1 1.33 18.18 0.37
N ALA A 2 2.61 17.86 0.17
CA ALA A 2 3.06 17.30 -1.09
C ALA A 2 2.69 15.82 -1.04
N ASP A 3 1.82 15.38 -1.96
CA ASP A 3 1.49 13.98 -2.05
C ASP A 3 2.73 13.17 -2.44
N LYS A 4 3.08 12.12 -1.66
CA LYS A 4 4.19 11.22 -1.98
C LYS A 4 3.66 9.98 -2.69
N LEU A 5 4.37 9.59 -3.75
CA LEU A 5 4.18 8.31 -4.44
C LEU A 5 4.75 7.18 -3.57
N ILE A 6 3.89 6.22 -3.23
CA ILE A 6 4.25 4.98 -2.55
C ILE A 6 4.31 3.86 -3.58
N GLN A 7 5.42 3.14 -3.59
CA GLN A 7 5.61 2.02 -4.48
C GLN A 7 4.85 0.79 -3.95
N VAL A 8 3.85 0.32 -4.71
CA VAL A 8 3.05 -0.88 -4.39
C VAL A 8 3.77 -2.14 -4.84
N ASN A 9 4.41 -2.12 -6.00
CA ASN A 9 5.24 -3.22 -6.47
C ASN A 9 6.33 -2.68 -7.41
N SER A 10 7.14 -3.56 -8.00
CA SER A 10 8.23 -3.17 -8.91
C SER A 10 7.77 -2.37 -10.15
N ARG A 11 6.47 -2.34 -10.47
CA ARG A 11 5.91 -1.71 -11.67
C ARG A 11 4.84 -0.66 -11.39
N ILE A 12 4.31 -0.62 -10.18
CA ILE A 12 3.14 0.16 -9.82
C ILE A 12 3.47 1.01 -8.60
N SER A 13 3.25 2.31 -8.74
CA SER A 13 3.32 3.28 -7.65
C SER A 13 2.00 4.04 -7.60
N VAL A 14 1.51 4.27 -6.40
CA VAL A 14 0.25 4.97 -6.14
C VAL A 14 0.50 6.15 -5.24
N MET A 15 -0.28 7.21 -5.42
CA MET A 15 -0.24 8.39 -4.55
C MET A 15 -0.75 7.99 -3.16
N ALA A 16 -0.08 8.41 -2.09
CA ALA A 16 -0.50 8.07 -0.73
C ALA A 16 -1.92 8.55 -0.42
N SER A 17 -2.31 9.73 -0.93
CA SER A 17 -3.69 10.24 -0.82
C SER A 17 -4.73 9.40 -1.54
N GLN A 18 -4.32 8.58 -2.51
CA GLN A 18 -5.25 7.71 -3.24
C GLN A 18 -5.48 6.38 -2.51
N VAL A 19 -4.69 6.03 -1.49
CA VAL A 19 -4.87 4.78 -0.74
C VAL A 19 -6.05 4.93 0.22
N ALA A 20 -7.05 4.08 0.06
CA ALA A 20 -8.22 4.02 0.93
C ALA A 20 -7.97 3.09 2.12
N TYR A 21 -7.62 1.84 1.85
CA TYR A 21 -7.33 0.83 2.87
C TYR A 21 -6.52 -0.34 2.29
N ILE A 22 -5.87 -1.09 3.16
CA ILE A 22 -4.97 -2.19 2.79
C ILE A 22 -5.47 -3.49 3.44
N ILE A 23 -5.64 -4.55 2.65
CA ILE A 23 -6.09 -5.87 3.13
C ILE A 23 -4.98 -6.90 2.88
N ALA A 24 -4.68 -7.71 3.89
CA ALA A 24 -3.78 -8.85 3.76
C ALA A 24 -4.61 -10.14 3.87
N PRO A 25 -5.11 -10.70 2.76
CA PRO A 25 -5.90 -11.93 2.78
C PRO A 25 -5.14 -13.11 3.41
N GLU A 26 -5.82 -13.87 4.28
CA GLU A 26 -5.20 -14.92 5.09
C GLU A 26 -4.65 -16.12 4.30
N PHE A 27 -5.14 -16.34 3.08
CA PHE A 27 -4.80 -17.51 2.24
C PHE A 27 -4.03 -17.14 0.96
N LYS A 28 -3.61 -15.89 0.82
CA LYS A 28 -2.90 -15.44 -0.38
C LYS A 28 -1.58 -14.79 -0.01
N ASP A 29 -0.58 -14.99 -0.86
CA ASP A 29 0.79 -14.46 -0.72
C ASP A 29 0.92 -13.02 -1.23
N TYR A 30 -0.17 -12.26 -1.20
CA TYR A 30 -0.20 -10.89 -1.68
C TYR A 30 -1.08 -10.01 -0.79
N ILE A 31 -0.84 -8.71 -0.88
CA ILE A 31 -1.57 -7.67 -0.16
C ILE A 31 -2.38 -6.87 -1.19
N GLU A 32 -3.62 -6.57 -0.86
CA GLU A 32 -4.54 -5.80 -1.68
C GLU A 32 -4.57 -4.35 -1.18
N VAL A 33 -4.15 -3.43 -2.05
CA VAL A 33 -4.18 -1.99 -1.79
C VAL A 33 -5.39 -1.42 -2.52
N HIS A 34 -6.42 -1.08 -1.74
CA HIS A 34 -7.63 -0.47 -2.29
C HIS A 34 -7.43 1.03 -2.40
N LEU A 35 -7.64 1.56 -3.60
CA LEU A 35 -7.58 2.97 -3.89
C LEU A 35 -8.97 3.62 -3.79
N LEU A 36 -9.00 4.93 -3.56
CA LEU A 36 -10.23 5.73 -3.50
C LEU A 36 -11.02 5.73 -4.82
N ASP A 37 -10.35 5.52 -5.96
CA ASP A 37 -10.97 5.36 -7.28
C ASP A 37 -11.69 4.00 -7.45
N GLY A 38 -11.64 3.12 -6.44
CA GLY A 38 -12.21 1.77 -6.49
C GLY A 38 -11.30 0.73 -7.17
N ARG A 39 -10.12 1.15 -7.64
CA ARG A 39 -9.09 0.24 -8.15
C ARG A 39 -8.44 -0.52 -7.00
N VAL A 40 -8.02 -1.75 -7.28
CA VAL A 40 -7.32 -2.60 -6.33
C VAL A 40 -5.99 -2.99 -6.95
N GLU A 41 -4.91 -2.54 -6.31
CA GLU A 41 -3.56 -2.88 -6.71
C GLU A 41 -3.04 -4.01 -5.83
N VAL A 42 -2.30 -4.93 -6.43
CA VAL A 42 -1.78 -6.10 -5.73
C VAL A 42 -0.28 -5.93 -5.51
N MET A 43 0.11 -5.98 -4.24
CA MET A 43 1.50 -6.01 -3.80
C MET A 43 1.91 -7.45 -3.54
N GLU A 44 2.90 -7.92 -4.29
CA GLU A 44 3.52 -9.23 -4.08
C GLU A 44 4.26 -9.23 -2.74
N CYS A 45 3.97 -10.19 -1.87
CA CYS A 45 4.68 -10.33 -0.61
C CYS A 45 5.72 -11.44 -0.70
N SER A 46 6.95 -11.15 -0.29
CA SER A 46 8.07 -12.08 -0.46
C SER A 46 8.14 -13.16 0.63
N ARG A 47 7.66 -12.90 1.85
CA ARG A 47 7.83 -13.85 3.00
C ARG A 47 7.01 -13.55 4.24
N ASN A 48 6.74 -12.27 4.55
CA ASN A 48 6.02 -11.90 5.78
C ASN A 48 5.02 -10.77 5.52
N ARG A 49 3.83 -11.14 5.06
CA ARG A 49 2.76 -10.21 4.66
C ARG A 49 2.35 -9.23 5.73
N TRP A 50 2.43 -9.63 6.99
CA TRP A 50 2.05 -8.77 8.10
C TRP A 50 3.05 -7.62 8.25
N ASN A 51 4.34 -7.92 8.11
CA ASN A 51 5.40 -6.92 8.18
C ASN A 51 5.43 -6.03 6.92
N ASP A 52 5.23 -6.61 5.73
CA ASP A 52 5.13 -5.83 4.49
C ASP A 52 3.90 -4.91 4.49
N LYS A 53 2.75 -5.39 5.00
CA LYS A 53 1.55 -4.56 5.20
C LYS A 53 1.82 -3.42 6.18
N ASP A 54 2.34 -3.72 7.37
CA ASP A 54 2.63 -2.72 8.40
C ASP A 54 3.60 -1.63 7.91
N ARG A 55 4.64 -2.05 7.20
CA ARG A 55 5.61 -1.13 6.60
C ARG A 55 4.98 -0.26 5.52
N PHE A 56 4.12 -0.83 4.67
CA PHE A 56 3.41 -0.09 3.64
C PHE A 56 2.41 0.90 4.24
N GLU A 57 1.63 0.47 5.25
CA GLU A 57 0.69 1.31 5.97
C GLU A 57 1.40 2.46 6.69
N THR A 58 2.56 2.19 7.29
CA THR A 58 3.42 3.22 7.88
C THR A 58 3.90 4.22 6.83
N ALA A 59 4.35 3.75 5.66
CA ALA A 59 4.81 4.62 4.57
C ALA A 59 3.68 5.51 4.02
N VAL A 60 2.46 4.97 3.87
CA VAL A 60 1.27 5.74 3.49
C VAL A 60 0.96 6.79 4.56
N ASN A 61 0.94 6.40 5.84
CA ASN A 61 0.68 7.34 6.94
C ASN A 61 1.74 8.44 7.05
N ASP A 62 3.02 8.11 6.88
CA ASP A 62 4.13 9.09 6.83
C ASP A 62 3.94 10.09 5.68
N ALA A 63 3.63 9.57 4.49
CA ALA A 63 3.36 10.38 3.32
C ALA A 63 2.16 11.31 3.48
N LEU A 64 1.10 10.86 4.16
CA LEU A 64 -0.07 11.67 4.47
C LEU A 64 0.21 12.72 5.55
N LYS A 65 1.05 12.39 6.53
CA LYS A 65 1.44 13.32 7.61
C LYS A 65 2.39 14.42 7.13
N GLY A 66 3.20 14.15 6.12
CA GLY A 66 3.96 15.19 5.40
C GLY A 66 5.08 15.84 6.22
N GLU A 67 5.79 15.05 7.03
CA GLU A 67 7.12 15.43 7.54
C GLU A 67 8.20 15.33 6.43
#